data_AF-C7Q2L7-F1
#
_entry.id   AF-C7Q2L7-F1
#
_cell.length_a   1.000
_cell.length_b   1.000
_cell.length_c   1.000
_cell.angle_alpha   90.00
_cell.angle_beta   90.00
_cell.angle_gamma   90.00
#
_symmetry.space_group_name_H-M   'P 1'
#
loop_
_entity.id
_entity.type
_entity.pdbx_description
1 polymer ?
#
loop_
_entity_poly.entity_id
_entity_poly.type
_entity_poly.pdbx_seq_one_letter_code
_entity_poly.pdbx_strand_id
1 'polypeptide(L)' 'MEAAYTLDDARALFPDLVEEARITRHPVYVTDDAGEPVVAIVDMHWLEECEKLMAQSGTSA' A
#
# COMPACT_ATOMS: atom_id res chain seq x y z
N MET A 1 -3.19 4.44 15.07
CA MET A 1 -4.12 3.60 14.32
C MET A 1 -4.06 4.13 12.90
N GLU A 2 -3.45 3.38 11.97
CA GLU A 2 -3.50 3.73 10.55
C GLU A 2 -4.96 3.73 10.11
N ALA A 3 -5.37 4.70 9.28
CA ALA A 3 -6.73 4.77 8.79
C ALA A 3 -6.93 3.62 7.79
N ALA A 4 -7.88 2.71 8.09
CA ALA A 4 -8.32 1.68 7.15
C ALA A 4 -9.47 2.25 6.31
N TYR A 5 -9.39 2.11 4.99
CA TYR A 5 -10.44 2.53 4.06
C TYR A 5 -11.37 1.35 3.76
N THR A 6 -12.68 1.57 3.67
CA THR A 6 -13.60 0.53 3.22
C THR A 6 -13.58 0.38 1.69
N LEU A 7 -14.20 -0.68 1.17
CA LEU A 7 -14.41 -0.82 -0.28
C LEU A 7 -15.20 0.35 -0.89
N ASP A 8 -16.17 0.89 -0.15
CA ASP A 8 -16.96 2.03 -0.61
C ASP A 8 -16.12 3.32 -0.65
N ASP A 9 -15.27 3.54 0.36
CA ASP A 9 -14.31 4.66 0.37
C ASP A 9 -13.33 4.54 -0.80
N ALA A 10 -12.77 3.34 -1.02
CA ALA A 10 -11.83 3.09 -2.10
C ALA A 10 -12.44 3.35 -3.47
N ARG A 11 -13.73 3.03 -3.64
CA ARG A 11 -14.46 3.33 -4.88
C ARG A 11 -14.67 4.83 -5.09
N ALA A 12 -14.95 5.58 -4.01
CA ALA A 12 -15.20 7.01 -4.09
C ALA A 12 -13.92 7.85 -4.22
N LEU A 13 -12.83 7.41 -3.60
CA LEU A 13 -11.59 8.18 -3.38
C LEU A 13 -10.38 7.59 -4.11
N PHE A 14 -10.58 6.67 -5.07
CA PHE A 14 -9.48 5.92 -5.69
C PHE A 14 -8.28 6.79 -6.13
N PRO A 15 -8.46 7.94 -6.82
CA PRO A 15 -7.34 8.78 -7.21
C PRO A 15 -6.55 9.33 -6.02
N ASP A 16 -7.24 9.74 -4.96
CA ASP A 16 -6.62 10.31 -3.76
C ASP A 16 -5.85 9.24 -2.98
N LEU A 17 -6.38 8.01 -2.90
CA LEU A 17 -5.70 6.89 -2.24
C LEU A 17 -4.43 6.45 -2.99
N VAL A 18 -4.45 6.52 -4.33
CA VAL A 18 -3.25 6.28 -5.14
C VAL A 18 -2.20 7.35 -4.88
N GLU A 19 -2.61 8.62 -4.78
CA GLU A 19 -1.70 9.72 -4.44
C GLU A 19 -1.15 9.58 -3.01
N GLU A 20 -1.99 9.17 -2.05
CA GLU A 20 -1.57 8.89 -0.67
C GLU A 20 -0.50 7.79 -0.63
N ALA A 21 -0.74 6.64 -1.26
CA ALA A 21 0.23 5.54 -1.32
C ALA A 21 1.58 5.98 -1.92
N ARG A 22 1.53 6.85 -2.94
CA ARG A 22 2.73 7.40 -3.59
C ARG A 22 3.48 8.39 -2.71
N ILE A 23 2.79 9.32 -2.06
CA ILE A 23 3.42 10.37 -1.23
C ILE A 23 3.99 9.76 0.05
N THR A 24 3.21 8.90 0.70
CA THR A 24 3.60 8.29 1.98
C THR A 24 4.64 7.20 1.80
N ARG A 25 4.76 6.63 0.59
CA ARG A 25 5.58 5.43 0.32
C ARG A 25 5.19 4.26 1.23
N HIS A 26 3.90 4.13 1.51
CA HIS A 26 3.33 3.04 2.29
C HIS A 26 2.11 2.47 1.57
N PRO A 27 1.84 1.16 1.69
CA PRO A 27 0.59 0.57 1.20
C PRO A 27 -0.62 1.21 1.88
N VAL A 28 -1.63 1.55 1.10
CA VAL A 28 -2.95 1.94 1.63
C VAL A 28 -3.84 0.70 1.64
N TYR A 29 -4.30 0.28 2.81
CA TYR A 29 -5.11 -0.93 2.99
C TYR A 29 -6.60 -0.62 2.88
N VAL A 30 -7.29 -1.44 2.10
CA VAL A 30 -8.74 -1.46 1.96
C VAL A 30 -9.28 -2.69 2.68
N THR A 31 -10.23 -2.49 3.58
CA THR A 31 -10.83 -3.54 4.41
C THR A 31 -12.27 -3.86 3.98
N ASP A 32 -12.71 -5.07 4.31
CA ASP A 32 -14.13 -5.43 4.28
C ASP A 32 -14.89 -4.87 5.51
N ASP A 33 -16.18 -5.22 5.61
CA ASP A 33 -17.06 -4.79 6.71
C ASP A 33 -16.66 -5.39 8.07
N ALA A 34 -15.87 -6.47 8.09
CA ALA A 34 -15.32 -7.05 9.30
C ALA A 34 -14.02 -6.35 9.75
N GLY A 35 -13.49 -5.44 8.92
CA GLY A 35 -12.22 -4.75 9.16
C GLY A 35 -11.00 -5.55 8.71
N GLU A 36 -11.18 -6.65 7.97
CA GLU A 36 -10.10 -7.48 7.47
C GLU A 36 -9.56 -6.89 6.15
N PRO A 37 -8.23 -6.76 5.98
CA PRO A 37 -7.65 -6.22 4.77
C PRO A 37 -7.89 -7.16 3.59
N VAL A 38 -8.56 -6.66 2.55
CA VAL A 38 -8.90 -7.43 1.33
C VAL A 38 -8.09 -6.99 0.12
N VAL A 39 -7.65 -5.72 0.08
CA VAL A 39 -6.87 -5.15 -1.03
C VAL A 39 -5.85 -4.15 -0.45
N ALA A 40 -4.70 -4.01 -1.11
CA ALA A 40 -3.75 -2.94 -0.85
C ALA A 40 -3.46 -2.15 -2.14
N ILE A 41 -3.46 -0.83 -2.04
CA ILE A 41 -3.01 0.08 -3.10
C ILE A 41 -1.55 0.41 -2.82
N VAL A 42 -0.67 0.17 -3.79
CA VAL A 42 0.78 0.29 -3.63
C VAL A 42 1.37 1.07 -4.79
N ASP A 43 2.32 1.96 -4.51
CA ASP A 43 3.15 2.58 -5.53
C ASP A 43 4.19 1.57 -6.05
N MET A 44 4.14 1.29 -7.36
CA MET A 44 5.01 0.30 -7.99
C MET A 44 6.50 0.66 -7.89
N HIS A 45 6.83 1.96 -7.96
CA HIS A 45 8.23 2.38 -7.88
C HIS A 45 8.80 2.12 -6.47
N TRP A 46 8.04 2.45 -5.43
CA TRP A 46 8.40 2.09 -4.06
C TRP A 46 8.55 0.57 -3.87
N LEU A 47 7.62 -0.23 -4.41
CA LEU A 47 7.71 -1.69 -4.33
C LEU A 47 9.00 -2.22 -4.96
N GLU A 48 9.38 -1.73 -6.15
CA GLU A 48 10.64 -2.08 -6.80
C GLU A 48 11.87 -1.64 -5.99
N GLU A 49 11.82 -0.48 -5.32
CA GLU A 49 12.90 -0.04 -4.42
C GLU A 49 13.06 -1.00 -3.23
N CYS A 50 11.95 -1.45 -2.63
CA CYS A 50 11.96 -2.45 -1.57
C CYS A 50 12.55 -3.79 -2.04
N GLU A 51 12.18 -4.27 -3.22
CA GLU A 51 12.73 -5.50 -3.80
C GLU A 51 14.25 -5.39 -4.02
N LYS A 52 14.73 -4.26 -4.55
CA LYS A 52 16.16 -3.99 -4.73
C LYS A 52 16.91 -3.99 -3.40
N LEU A 53 16.33 -3.38 -2.35
CA LEU A 53 16.93 -3.37 -1.01
C LEU A 53 17.02 -4.78 -0.40
N MET A 54 15.97 -5.60 -0.57
CA MET A 54 15.98 -6.99 -0.09
C MET A 54 17.03 -7.84 -0.82
N ALA A 55 17.14 -7.69 -2.15
CA ALA A 55 18.14 -8.41 -2.94
C ALA A 55 19.59 -8.06 -2.55
N GLN A 56 19.85 -6.79 -2.24
CA GLN A 56 21.17 -6.33 -1.75
C GLN A 56 21.46 -6.84 -0.34
N SER A 57 20.45 -6.89 0.52
CA SER A 57 20.57 -7.39 1.90
C SER A 57 20.81 -8.91 1.96
N GLY A 58 20.36 -9.65 0.94
CA GLY A 58 20.65 -11.09 0.76
C GLY A 58 22.05 -11.40 0.22
N THR A 59 22.85 -10.38 -0.12
CA THR A 59 24.22 -10.54 -0.67
C THR A 59 25.31 -10.35 0.41
N SER A 60 24.93 -10.31 1.69
CA SER A 60 25.87 -10.37 2.82
C SER A 60 25.97 -11.81 3.36
N ALA A 61 26.62 -12.69 2.61
CA ALA A 61 27.05 -14.02 3.06
C ALA A 61 28.42 -14.37 2.46
#